data_AF-A0A4Y8I5B1-F1
#
_entry.id   AF-A0A4Y8I5B1-F1
#
_cell.length_a   1.000
_cell.length_b   1.000
_cell.length_c   1.000
_cell.angle_alpha   90.00
_cell.angle_beta   90.00
_cell.angle_gamma   90.00
#
_symmetry.space_group_name_H-M   'P 1'
#
loop_
_entity.id
_entity.type
_entity.pdbx_description
1 polymer ?
#
loop_
_entity_poly.entity_id
_entity_poly.type
_entity_poly.pdbx_seq_one_letter_code
_entity_poly.pdbx_strand_id
1 'polypeptide(L)'
;MNAINKIAPYSHWFIRLSLAGIFLYHGLGKFMAAEMMAKMMMMPIGMVYMAGMMEVSGALLVLWGGFGRDWATRLSGLIFSMVMIGAITMFHWPQWSFVANEAKPMGGMELQLLVAMVGLYFFTKGNKIVSAEA
;
A
#
# COMPACT_ATOMS: atom_id res chain seq x y z
N MET A 1 -8.89 -18.45 -24.98
CA MET A 1 -8.91 -18.71 -23.52
C MET A 1 -7.70 -19.48 -23.01
N ASN A 2 -7.13 -20.44 -23.75
CA ASN A 2 -5.96 -21.24 -23.29
C ASN A 2 -4.73 -20.42 -22.90
N ALA A 3 -4.44 -19.29 -23.56
CA ALA A 3 -3.31 -18.43 -23.20
C ALA A 3 -3.53 -17.67 -21.88
N ILE A 4 -4.76 -17.24 -21.60
CA ILE A 4 -5.11 -16.51 -20.36
C ILE A 4 -5.02 -17.47 -19.16
N ASN A 5 -5.46 -18.71 -19.32
CA ASN A 5 -5.37 -19.70 -18.23
C ASN A 5 -3.92 -20.03 -17.84
N LYS A 6 -2.96 -19.89 -18.77
CA LYS A 6 -1.53 -20.08 -18.48
C LYS A 6 -0.94 -18.99 -17.58
N ILE A 7 -1.50 -17.78 -17.59
CA ILE A 7 -1.02 -16.68 -16.75
C ILE A 7 -1.75 -16.59 -15.41
N ALA A 8 -2.89 -17.27 -15.25
CA ALA A 8 -3.70 -17.23 -14.04
C ALA A 8 -2.92 -17.55 -12.75
N PRO A 9 -2.01 -18.56 -12.70
CA PRO A 9 -1.21 -18.84 -11.51
C PRO A 9 -0.27 -17.70 -11.10
N TYR A 10 0.06 -16.79 -12.02
CA TYR A 10 0.95 -15.65 -11.79
C TYR A 10 0.18 -14.33 -11.55
N SER A 11 -1.15 -14.34 -11.68
CA SER A 11 -1.97 -13.12 -11.64
C SER A 11 -1.86 -12.33 -10.32
N HIS A 12 -1.53 -13.01 -9.22
CA HIS A 12 -1.27 -12.37 -7.94
C HIS A 12 -0.11 -11.35 -8.00
N TRP A 13 0.82 -11.49 -8.96
CA TRP A 13 1.92 -10.53 -9.14
C TRP A 13 1.44 -9.18 -9.64
N PHE A 14 0.33 -9.08 -10.37
CA PHE A 14 -0.19 -7.80 -10.84
C PHE A 14 -0.50 -6.86 -9.69
N ILE A 15 -1.18 -7.38 -8.65
CA ILE A 15 -1.51 -6.61 -7.45
C ILE A 15 -0.26 -6.35 -6.61
N ARG A 16 0.60 -7.36 -6.42
CA ARG A 16 1.83 -7.22 -5.61
C ARG A 16 2.77 -6.16 -6.16
N LEU A 17 3.02 -6.18 -7.47
CA LEU A 17 3.89 -5.20 -8.13
C LEU A 17 3.29 -3.80 -8.10
N SER A 18 1.97 -3.67 -8.27
CA SER A 18 1.27 -2.38 -8.16
C SER A 18 1.40 -1.80 -6.75
N LEU A 19 1.06 -2.59 -5.72
CA LEU A 19 1.20 -2.17 -4.31
C LEU A 19 2.66 -1.82 -3.98
N ALA A 20 3.61 -2.68 -4.36
CA ALA A 20 5.02 -2.41 -4.12
C ALA A 20 5.48 -1.12 -4.80
N GLY A 21 5.06 -0.87 -6.04
CA GLY A 21 5.38 0.35 -6.78
C GLY A 21 4.88 1.61 -6.06
N ILE A 22 3.61 1.62 -5.65
CA ILE A 22 3.01 2.73 -4.90
C ILE A 22 3.81 3.00 -3.62
N PHE A 23 4.00 1.97 -2.80
CA PHE A 23 4.61 2.13 -1.48
C PHE A 23 6.12 2.36 -1.51
N LEU A 24 6.85 1.84 -2.51
CA LEU A 24 8.27 2.18 -2.70
C LEU A 24 8.42 3.63 -3.16
N TYR A 25 7.59 4.10 -4.10
CA TYR A 25 7.65 5.48 -4.57
C TYR A 25 7.38 6.47 -3.43
N HIS A 26 6.29 6.28 -2.68
CA HIS A 26 5.95 7.14 -1.56
C HIS A 26 6.91 6.99 -0.37
N GLY A 27 7.32 5.76 -0.07
CA GLY A 27 8.18 5.46 1.06
C GLY A 27 9.59 6.00 0.88
N LEU A 28 10.24 5.74 -0.26
CA LEU A 28 11.56 6.28 -0.58
C LEU A 28 11.53 7.81 -0.67
N GLY A 29 10.48 8.39 -1.24
CA GLY A 29 10.27 9.84 -1.28
C GLY A 29 10.26 10.48 0.10
N LYS A 30 9.69 9.81 1.13
CA LYS A 30 9.70 10.30 2.51
C LYS A 30 11.10 10.36 3.13
N PHE A 31 12.02 9.47 2.74
CA PHE A 31 13.42 9.55 3.19
C PHE A 31 14.16 10.68 2.48
N MET A 32 13.97 10.82 1.17
CA MET A 32 14.67 11.81 0.35
C MET A 32 14.22 13.25 0.65
N ALA A 33 12.97 13.44 1.05
CA ALA A 33 12.37 14.76 1.30
C ALA A 33 11.78 14.89 2.70
N ALA A 34 12.38 14.23 3.71
CA ALA A 34 11.80 14.10 5.04
C ALA A 34 11.43 15.44 5.70
N GLU A 35 12.32 16.43 5.66
CA GLU A 35 12.07 17.76 6.24
C GLU A 35 10.93 18.50 5.52
N MET A 36 10.90 18.43 4.19
CA MET A 36 9.86 19.04 3.39
C MET A 36 8.50 18.40 3.67
N MET A 37 8.45 17.06 3.71
CA MET A 37 7.25 16.29 4.01
C MET A 37 6.78 16.53 5.44
N ALA A 38 7.69 16.62 6.42
CA ALA A 38 7.35 16.94 7.81
C ALA A 38 6.64 18.30 7.91
N LYS A 39 7.14 19.32 7.21
CA LYS A 39 6.50 20.64 7.12
C LYS A 39 5.14 20.57 6.42
N MET A 40 5.08 19.91 5.25
CA MET A 40 3.86 19.80 4.45
C MET A 40 2.75 19.04 5.17
N MET A 41 3.10 17.95 5.87
CA MET A 41 2.16 17.11 6.62
C MET A 41 1.88 17.66 8.02
N MET A 42 2.58 18.72 8.45
CA MET A 42 2.55 19.24 9.83
C MET A 42 2.81 18.15 10.89
N MET A 43 3.75 17.26 10.60
CA MET A 43 4.09 16.11 11.45
C MET A 43 5.56 16.17 11.91
N PRO A 44 5.89 15.60 13.07
CA PRO A 44 7.28 15.42 13.47
C PRO A 44 8.04 14.61 12.42
N ILE A 45 9.27 15.02 12.10
CA ILE A 45 10.11 14.34 11.09
C ILE A 45 10.30 12.84 11.40
N GLY A 46 10.37 12.48 12.69
CA GLY A 46 10.43 11.07 13.11
C GLY A 46 9.22 10.24 12.67
N MET A 47 8.02 10.82 12.67
CA MET A 47 6.82 10.13 12.17
C MET A 47 6.84 9.98 10.65
N VAL A 48 7.42 10.93 9.91
CA VAL A 48 7.60 10.83 8.46
C VAL A 48 8.55 9.67 8.12
N TYR A 49 9.67 9.54 8.84
CA TYR A 49 10.59 8.41 8.68
C TYR A 49 9.93 7.08 9.06
N MET A 50 9.15 7.05 10.15
CA MET A 50 8.42 5.85 10.55
C MET A 50 7.41 5.44 9.48
N ALA A 51 6.64 6.38 8.93
CA ALA A 51 5.74 6.12 7.82
C ALA A 51 6.50 5.59 6.60
N GLY A 52 7.60 6.24 6.20
CA GLY A 52 8.44 5.77 5.09
C GLY A 52 9.00 4.35 5.30
N MET A 53 9.45 4.04 6.52
CA MET A 53 9.93 2.71 6.89
C MET A 53 8.83 1.65 6.76
N MET A 54 7.62 1.96 7.25
CA MET A 54 6.47 1.07 7.15
C MET A 54 6.08 0.84 5.68
N GLU A 55 6.03 1.89 4.88
CA GLU A 55 5.72 1.79 3.44
C GLU A 55 6.76 0.93 2.69
N VAL A 56 8.06 1.20 2.87
CA VAL A 56 9.13 0.44 2.21
C VAL A 56 9.16 -1.01 2.68
N SER A 57 9.10 -1.26 3.98
CA SER A 57 9.11 -2.63 4.52
C SER A 57 7.88 -3.42 4.07
N GLY A 58 6.69 -2.81 4.10
CA GLY A 58 5.46 -3.42 3.58
C GLY A 58 5.60 -3.79 2.10
N ALA A 59 6.20 -2.93 1.28
CA ALA A 59 6.46 -3.20 -0.13
C ALA A 59 7.44 -4.35 -0.34
N LEU A 60 8.56 -4.38 0.37
CA LEU A 60 9.53 -5.48 0.27
C LEU A 60 8.91 -6.81 0.74
N LEU A 61 8.12 -6.78 1.81
CA LEU A 61 7.40 -7.95 2.33
C LEU A 61 6.35 -8.47 1.35
N VAL A 62 5.63 -7.60 0.61
CA VAL A 62 4.62 -8.05 -0.36
C VAL A 62 5.26 -8.81 -1.51
N LEU A 63 6.44 -8.37 -1.95
CA LEU A 63 7.22 -9.02 -3.00
C LEU A 63 7.79 -10.35 -2.49
N TRP A 64 8.42 -10.34 -1.32
CA TRP A 64 8.94 -11.55 -0.69
C TRP A 64 7.84 -12.60 -0.45
N GLY A 65 6.67 -12.16 0.02
CA GLY A 65 5.50 -13.00 0.22
C GLY A 65 5.00 -13.67 -1.06
N GLY A 66 5.21 -13.03 -2.22
CA GLY A 66 4.86 -13.56 -3.54
C GLY A 66 5.61 -14.84 -3.91
N PHE A 67 6.76 -15.10 -3.29
CA PHE A 67 7.52 -16.35 -3.43
C PHE A 67 7.04 -17.45 -2.46
N GLY A 68 5.80 -17.38 -1.96
CA GLY A 68 5.19 -18.41 -1.12
C GLY A 68 5.33 -18.20 0.39
N ARG A 69 5.86 -17.07 0.86
CA ARG A 69 5.99 -16.79 2.31
C ARG A 69 4.71 -16.15 2.85
N ASP A 70 3.79 -16.97 3.36
CA ASP A 70 2.44 -16.55 3.76
C ASP A 70 2.44 -15.44 4.81
N TRP A 71 3.24 -15.59 5.86
CA TRP A 71 3.35 -14.59 6.94
C TRP A 71 3.77 -13.21 6.41
N ALA A 72 4.64 -13.15 5.40
CA ALA A 72 5.14 -11.89 4.83
C ALA A 72 4.03 -11.19 4.03
N THR A 73 3.23 -11.95 3.27
CA THR A 73 2.03 -11.43 2.61
C THR A 73 1.05 -10.84 3.62
N ARG A 74 0.83 -11.54 4.74
CA ARG A 74 -0.11 -11.07 5.77
C ARG A 74 0.39 -9.80 6.46
N LEU A 75 1.65 -9.80 6.90
CA LEU A 75 2.24 -8.66 7.58
C LEU A 75 2.28 -7.44 6.66
N SER A 76 2.66 -7.62 5.39
CA SER A 76 2.58 -6.57 4.38
C SER A 76 1.17 -5.99 4.24
N GLY A 77 0.16 -6.87 4.12
CA GLY A 77 -1.24 -6.46 4.05
C GLY A 77 -1.68 -5.62 5.26
N LEU A 78 -1.31 -6.06 6.48
CA LEU A 78 -1.60 -5.32 7.71
C LEU A 78 -0.94 -3.94 7.72
N ILE A 79 0.33 -3.86 7.34
CA ILE A 79 1.08 -2.61 7.25
C ILE A 79 0.40 -1.64 6.27
N PHE A 80 0.09 -2.10 5.06
CA PHE A 80 -0.58 -1.27 4.05
C PHE A 80 -1.92 -0.75 4.54
N SER A 81 -2.75 -1.60 5.16
CA SER A 81 -4.03 -1.19 5.72
C SER A 81 -3.87 -0.13 6.80
N MET A 82 -2.96 -0.31 7.75
CA MET A 82 -2.75 0.66 8.83
C MET A 82 -2.25 2.01 8.30
N VAL A 83 -1.28 2.01 7.37
CA VAL A 83 -0.75 3.24 6.78
C VAL A 83 -1.83 3.98 6.01
N MET A 84 -2.62 3.27 5.20
CA MET A 84 -3.71 3.90 4.43
C MET A 84 -4.83 4.42 5.33
N ILE A 85 -5.22 3.69 6.38
CA ILE A 85 -6.23 4.18 7.34
C ILE A 85 -5.71 5.45 8.04
N GLY A 86 -4.44 5.48 8.44
CA GLY A 86 -3.79 6.68 8.98
C GLY A 86 -3.84 7.84 7.98
N ALA A 87 -3.44 7.61 6.72
CA ALA A 87 -3.49 8.64 5.69
C ALA A 87 -4.91 9.16 5.42
N ILE A 88 -5.91 8.27 5.37
CA ILE A 88 -7.32 8.66 5.17
C ILE A 88 -7.76 9.60 6.27
N THR A 89 -7.56 9.20 7.53
CA THR A 89 -8.03 9.95 8.69
C THR A 89 -7.37 11.32 8.82
N MET A 90 -6.08 11.43 8.45
CA MET A 90 -5.33 12.67 8.60
C MET A 90 -5.44 13.60 7.39
N PHE A 91 -5.48 13.07 6.16
CA PHE A 91 -5.19 13.88 4.97
C PHE A 91 -6.28 13.83 3.89
N HIS A 92 -7.02 12.73 3.76
CA HIS A 92 -7.92 12.54 2.62
C HIS A 92 -9.42 12.65 2.96
N TRP A 93 -9.82 12.30 4.18
CA TRP A 93 -11.21 12.33 4.61
C TRP A 93 -11.77 13.78 4.71
N PRO A 94 -13.04 14.05 4.38
CA PRO A 94 -14.09 13.15 3.85
C PRO A 94 -14.17 13.14 2.32
N GLN A 95 -13.21 13.73 1.62
CA GLN A 95 -13.30 13.89 0.18
C GLN A 95 -13.15 12.54 -0.52
N TRP A 96 -14.13 12.15 -1.34
CA TRP A 96 -14.03 10.91 -2.11
C TRP A 96 -13.05 11.05 -3.29
N SER A 97 -13.26 12.06 -4.14
CA SER A 97 -12.51 12.26 -5.39
C SER A 97 -11.01 12.42 -5.14
N PHE A 98 -10.19 11.65 -5.85
CA PHE A 98 -8.74 11.74 -5.82
C PHE A 98 -8.17 13.12 -6.24
N VAL A 99 -8.96 13.96 -6.91
CA VAL A 99 -8.53 15.27 -7.42
C VAL A 99 -8.32 16.25 -6.27
N ALA A 100 -7.10 16.78 -6.13
CA ALA A 100 -6.77 17.77 -5.11
C ALA A 100 -7.53 19.09 -5.31
N ASN A 101 -7.79 19.79 -4.20
CA ASN A 101 -8.34 21.15 -4.17
C ASN A 101 -7.81 21.90 -2.94
N GLU A 102 -8.24 23.15 -2.76
CA GLU A 102 -7.78 24.00 -1.65
C GLU A 102 -8.06 23.42 -0.26
N ALA A 103 -9.20 22.75 -0.08
CA ALA A 103 -9.56 22.12 1.19
C ALA A 103 -8.82 20.80 1.44
N LYS A 104 -8.46 20.08 0.36
CA LYS A 104 -7.76 18.79 0.37
C LYS A 104 -6.61 18.80 -0.63
N PRO A 105 -5.47 19.41 -0.26
CA PRO A 105 -4.32 19.54 -1.15
C PRO A 105 -3.67 18.18 -1.49
N MET A 106 -3.94 17.13 -0.71
CA MET A 106 -3.48 15.76 -0.98
C MET A 106 -4.51 14.88 -1.71
N GLY A 107 -5.63 15.45 -2.17
CA GLY A 107 -6.70 14.69 -2.84
C GLY A 107 -7.55 13.86 -1.87
N GLY A 108 -8.54 13.16 -2.42
CA GLY A 108 -9.50 12.36 -1.68
C GLY A 108 -9.07 10.91 -1.42
N MET A 109 -9.97 10.15 -0.81
CA MET A 109 -9.70 8.89 -0.13
C MET A 109 -9.97 7.62 -0.95
N GLU A 110 -10.48 7.72 -2.17
CA GLU A 110 -10.90 6.53 -2.95
C GLU A 110 -9.77 5.53 -3.17
N LEU A 111 -8.56 5.99 -3.52
CA LEU A 111 -7.42 5.12 -3.77
C LEU A 111 -6.89 4.52 -2.47
N GLN A 112 -6.79 5.32 -1.41
CA GLN A 112 -6.29 4.90 -0.11
C GLN A 112 -7.24 3.87 0.50
N LEU A 113 -8.55 4.06 0.32
CA LEU A 113 -9.55 3.09 0.76
C LEU A 113 -9.41 1.77 -0.01
N LEU A 114 -9.26 1.83 -1.33
CA LEU A 114 -9.02 0.63 -2.15
C LEU A 114 -7.77 -0.12 -1.68
N VAL A 115 -6.65 0.59 -1.53
CA VAL A 115 -5.38 0.01 -1.07
C VAL A 115 -5.51 -0.56 0.34
N ALA A 116 -6.21 0.12 1.25
CA ALA A 116 -6.46 -0.37 2.61
C ALA A 116 -7.23 -1.70 2.58
N MET A 117 -8.27 -1.80 1.76
CA MET A 117 -9.10 -3.00 1.64
C MET A 117 -8.36 -4.15 0.95
N VAL A 118 -7.55 -3.87 -0.07
CA VAL A 118 -6.66 -4.87 -0.67
C VAL A 118 -5.62 -5.35 0.34
N GLY A 119 -5.07 -4.46 1.17
CA GLY A 119 -4.20 -4.82 2.28
C GLY A 119 -4.89 -5.76 3.27
N LEU A 120 -6.13 -5.47 3.66
CA LEU A 120 -6.92 -6.33 4.58
C LEU A 120 -7.22 -7.68 3.94
N TYR A 121 -7.47 -7.71 2.64
CA TYR A 121 -7.62 -8.94 1.90
C TYR A 121 -6.33 -9.78 1.94
N PHE A 122 -5.15 -9.18 1.71
CA PHE A 122 -3.86 -9.86 1.83
C PHE A 122 -3.58 -10.33 3.26
N PHE A 123 -3.91 -9.52 4.27
CA PHE A 123 -3.78 -9.86 5.68
C PHE A 123 -4.63 -11.08 6.06
N THR A 124 -5.89 -11.13 5.61
CA THR A 124 -6.84 -12.19 5.97
C THR A 124 -6.66 -13.47 5.14
N LYS A 125 -6.37 -13.36 3.85
CA LYS A 125 -6.21 -14.53 2.96
C LYS A 125 -4.79 -15.07 2.91
N GLY A 126 -3.76 -14.25 3.10
CA GLY A 126 -2.36 -14.65 2.92
C GLY A 126 -2.09 -15.11 1.49
N ASN A 127 -1.34 -16.19 1.31
CA ASN A 127 -0.99 -16.78 0.03
C ASN A 127 -2.02 -17.75 -0.54
N LYS A 128 -3.16 -17.96 0.12
CA LYS A 128 -4.30 -18.66 -0.50
C LYS A 128 -4.85 -17.94 -1.74
N ILE A 129 -4.39 -16.72 -1.98
CA ILE A 129 -4.61 -15.94 -3.22
C ILE A 129 -3.85 -16.56 -4.41
N VAL A 130 -2.84 -17.39 -4.17
CA VAL A 130 -1.95 -17.99 -5.19
C VAL A 130 -2.46 -19.34 -5.70
N SER A 131 -3.31 -20.04 -4.95
CA SER A 131 -3.84 -21.34 -5.37
C SER A 131 -5.04 -21.17 -6.30
N ALA A 132 -4.92 -21.69 -7.53
CA ALA A 132 -6.02 -21.85 -8.47
C ALA A 132 -7.01 -22.98 -8.08
N GLU A 133 -6.89 -23.50 -6.86
CA GLU A 133 -7.69 -24.60 -6.30
C GLU A 133 -8.74 -24.09 -5.30
N ALA A 134 -9.39 -22.96 -5.63
CA ALA A 134 -10.56 -22.45 -4.91
C ALA A 134 -11.83 -22.76 -5.69
#